data_AF-A0A3A9VQA3-F1
#
_entry.id   AF-A0A3A9VQA3-F1
#
_cell.length_a   1.000
_cell.length_b   1.000
_cell.length_c   1.000
_cell.angle_alpha   90.00
_cell.angle_beta   90.00
_cell.angle_gamma   90.00
#
_symmetry.space_group_name_H-M   'P 1'
#
loop_
_entity.id
_entity.type
_entity.pdbx_description
1 polymer ?
#
loop_
_entity_poly.entity_id
_entity_poly.type
_entity_poly.pdbx_seq_one_letter_code
_entity_poly.pdbx_strand_id
1 'polypeptide(L)'
;MNLQHFIKDFVKRDLSSGKEVSKLQLLLMRALYLLTFLSLGYSTWSEIINPSETWGAYDGVTYSFWASYSVLMGLGVRFPLKMLPLLLLQLFYKSVWLIGIAYPMWSTNTLDPTSEGLLKPFLIAIPIDLLVIPWAYIWRNYIKVLFRFKSIKHTQSLD
;
A
#
# COMPACT_ATOMS: atom_id res chain seq x y z
N MET A 1 -20.80 -11.92 -18.56
CA MET A 1 -20.94 -11.51 -17.14
C MET A 1 -21.55 -10.12 -17.09
N ASN A 2 -22.69 -9.91 -16.41
CA ASN A 2 -23.41 -8.64 -16.42
C ASN A 2 -22.75 -7.63 -15.45
N LEU A 3 -22.41 -6.43 -15.94
CA LEU A 3 -21.76 -5.36 -15.17
C LEU A 3 -22.53 -5.00 -13.88
N GLN A 4 -23.86 -5.00 -13.94
CA GLN A 4 -24.73 -4.74 -12.78
C GLN A 4 -24.58 -5.81 -11.70
N HIS A 5 -24.46 -7.08 -12.12
CA HIS A 5 -24.26 -8.20 -11.21
C HIS A 5 -22.87 -8.14 -10.56
N PHE A 6 -21.84 -7.85 -11.35
CA PHE A 6 -20.48 -7.65 -10.85
C PHE A 6 -20.42 -6.54 -9.79
N ILE A 7 -21.03 -5.39 -10.04
CA ILE A 7 -21.03 -4.26 -9.08
C ILE A 7 -21.78 -4.63 -7.80
N LYS A 8 -22.93 -5.32 -7.88
CA LYS A 8 -23.68 -5.75 -6.69
C LYS A 8 -22.88 -6.74 -5.85
N ASP A 9 -22.28 -7.74 -6.47
CA ASP A 9 -21.46 -8.73 -5.78
C ASP A 9 -20.19 -8.12 -5.20
N PHE A 10 -19.63 -7.14 -5.90
CA PHE A 10 -18.49 -6.37 -5.44
C PHE A 10 -18.87 -5.60 -4.17
N VAL A 11 -19.96 -4.83 -4.17
CA VAL A 11 -20.40 -4.04 -3.01
C VAL A 11 -20.81 -4.95 -1.83
N LYS A 12 -21.53 -6.04 -2.09
CA LYS A 12 -22.00 -6.96 -1.04
C LYS A 12 -20.83 -7.59 -0.26
N ARG A 13 -19.77 -8.02 -0.96
CA ARG A 13 -18.56 -8.57 -0.32
C ARG A 13 -17.85 -7.53 0.56
N ASP A 14 -17.83 -6.27 0.13
CA ASP A 14 -17.25 -5.16 0.89
C ASP A 14 -18.00 -4.92 2.21
N LEU A 15 -19.34 -4.93 2.14
CA LEU A 15 -20.20 -4.78 3.32
C LEU A 15 -20.07 -5.94 4.32
N SER A 16 -19.92 -7.18 3.83
CA SER A 16 -19.70 -8.33 4.72
C SER A 16 -18.34 -8.28 5.40
N SER A 17 -17.28 -7.94 4.66
CA SER A 17 -15.93 -7.81 5.24
C SER A 17 -15.83 -6.62 6.22
N GLY A 18 -16.59 -5.55 5.98
CA GLY A 18 -16.69 -4.42 6.90
C GLY A 18 -17.28 -4.77 8.27
N LYS A 19 -18.00 -5.88 8.42
CA LYS A 19 -18.46 -6.36 9.74
C LYS A 19 -17.34 -6.98 10.57
N GLU A 20 -16.25 -7.43 9.95
CA GLU A 20 -15.11 -8.05 10.63
C GLU A 20 -14.10 -7.02 11.16
N VAL A 21 -14.22 -5.76 10.75
CA VAL A 21 -13.27 -4.67 11.04
C VAL A 21 -14.00 -3.52 11.74
N SER A 22 -13.36 -2.91 12.75
CA SER A 22 -13.96 -1.79 13.48
C SER A 22 -14.25 -0.60 12.55
N LYS A 23 -15.37 0.11 12.79
CA LYS A 23 -15.73 1.34 12.07
C LYS A 23 -14.63 2.40 12.16
N LEU A 24 -13.97 2.50 13.32
CA LEU A 24 -12.85 3.42 13.53
C LEU A 24 -11.66 3.04 12.65
N GLN A 25 -11.35 1.75 12.53
CA GLN A 25 -10.25 1.28 11.69
C GLN A 25 -10.53 1.53 10.21
N LEU A 26 -11.76 1.31 9.74
CA LEU A 26 -12.16 1.67 8.38
C LEU A 26 -12.02 3.17 8.12
N LEU A 27 -12.38 4.01 9.09
CA LEU A 27 -12.21 5.46 8.98
C LEU A 27 -10.73 5.85 8.91
N LEU A 28 -9.89 5.28 9.78
CA LEU A 28 -8.45 5.50 9.76
C LEU A 28 -7.82 5.08 8.43
N MET A 29 -8.21 3.91 7.89
CA MET A 29 -7.76 3.47 6.58
C MET A 29 -8.12 4.49 5.50
N ARG A 30 -9.37 4.96 5.47
CA ARG A 30 -9.82 5.98 4.50
C ARG A 30 -9.05 7.29 4.64
N ALA A 31 -8.80 7.73 5.87
CA ALA A 31 -8.01 8.92 6.14
C ALA A 31 -6.58 8.76 5.63
N LEU A 32 -5.96 7.61 5.84
CA LEU A 32 -4.61 7.31 5.37
C LEU A 32 -4.52 7.22 3.83
N TYR A 33 -5.53 6.61 3.20
CA TYR A 33 -5.65 6.62 1.73
C TYR A 33 -5.76 8.04 1.18
N LEU A 34 -6.63 8.85 1.77
CA LEU A 34 -6.84 10.23 1.35
C LEU A 34 -5.59 11.08 1.58
N LEU A 35 -4.95 10.94 2.74
CA LEU A 35 -3.71 11.64 3.06
C LEU A 35 -2.63 11.33 2.04
N THR A 36 -2.42 10.05 1.72
CA THR A 36 -1.40 9.62 0.76
C THR A 36 -1.76 10.07 -0.66
N PHE A 37 -3.03 9.99 -1.06
CA PHE A 37 -3.48 10.48 -2.36
C PHE A 37 -3.18 11.97 -2.52
N LEU A 38 -3.46 12.78 -1.51
CA LEU A 38 -3.23 14.22 -1.56
C LEU A 38 -1.74 14.56 -1.49
N SER A 39 -0.99 13.98 -0.54
CA SER A 39 0.42 14.32 -0.34
C SER A 39 1.29 13.84 -1.50
N LEU A 40 1.28 12.53 -1.77
CA LEU A 40 2.07 11.94 -2.84
C LEU A 40 1.56 12.37 -4.21
N GLY A 41 0.24 12.49 -4.37
CA GLY A 41 -0.34 12.98 -5.61
C GLY A 41 0.12 14.39 -5.93
N TYR A 42 -0.04 15.32 -4.99
CA TYR A 42 0.42 16.70 -5.19
C TYR A 42 1.92 16.76 -5.55
N SER A 43 2.78 16.10 -4.77
CA SER A 43 4.22 16.15 -5.01
C SER A 43 4.61 15.54 -6.36
N THR A 44 4.05 14.38 -6.70
CA THR A 44 4.44 13.63 -7.90
C THR A 44 3.89 14.26 -9.17
N TRP A 45 2.61 14.66 -9.17
CA TRP A 45 2.01 15.28 -10.35
C TRP A 45 2.57 16.68 -10.61
N SER A 46 2.94 17.43 -9.56
CA SER A 46 3.65 18.70 -9.71
C SER A 46 5.00 18.50 -10.40
N GLU A 47 5.78 17.52 -9.95
CA GLU A 47 7.08 17.19 -10.55
C GLU A 47 6.92 16.75 -12.01
N ILE A 48 5.85 16.02 -12.34
CA ILE A 48 5.58 15.60 -13.72
C ILE A 48 5.25 16.76 -14.65
N ILE A 49 4.45 17.72 -14.17
CA ILE A 49 4.01 18.85 -14.99
C ILE A 49 5.12 19.89 -15.12
N ASN A 50 5.86 20.13 -14.03
CA ASN A 50 6.97 21.08 -13.96
C ASN A 50 8.19 20.39 -13.35
N PRO A 51 8.96 19.62 -14.15
CA PRO A 51 10.16 18.94 -13.68
C PRO A 51 11.16 19.95 -13.12
N SER A 52 11.63 19.68 -11.90
CA SER A 52 12.65 20.49 -11.23
C SER A 52 14.04 20.30 -11.85
N GLU A 53 14.27 19.15 -12.49
CA GLU A 53 15.52 18.80 -13.15
C GLU A 53 15.30 17.90 -14.38
N THR A 54 16.36 17.68 -15.16
CA THR A 54 16.33 16.74 -16.28
C THR A 54 16.34 15.31 -15.76
N TRP A 55 15.24 14.60 -15.95
CA TRP A 55 15.10 13.21 -15.53
C TRP A 55 15.96 12.24 -16.34
N GLY A 56 16.59 11.31 -15.63
CA GLY A 56 17.09 10.07 -16.20
C GLY A 56 15.96 9.06 -16.46
N ALA A 57 16.33 7.92 -17.04
CA ALA A 57 15.37 6.87 -17.37
C ALA A 57 14.64 6.30 -16.14
N TYR A 58 15.33 6.17 -15.00
CA TYR A 58 14.74 5.65 -13.76
C TYR A 58 13.84 6.66 -13.04
N ASP A 59 14.07 7.96 -13.23
CA ASP A 59 13.24 9.00 -12.62
C ASP A 59 11.85 9.01 -13.26
N GLY A 60 11.78 8.92 -14.60
CA GLY A 60 10.51 8.77 -15.31
C GLY A 60 9.72 7.53 -14.88
N VAL A 61 10.39 6.41 -14.64
CA VAL A 61 9.75 5.19 -14.09
C VAL A 61 9.24 5.45 -12.67
N THR A 62 10.03 6.11 -11.83
CA THR A 62 9.67 6.40 -10.43
C THR A 62 8.45 7.31 -10.33
N TYR A 63 8.47 8.44 -11.04
CA TYR A 63 7.35 9.40 -11.01
C TYR A 63 6.09 8.84 -11.66
N SER A 64 6.19 8.11 -12.77
CA SER A 64 5.01 7.45 -13.38
C SER A 64 4.40 6.37 -12.47
N PHE A 65 5.25 5.61 -11.76
CA PHE A 65 4.81 4.63 -10.77
C PHE A 65 4.12 5.32 -9.57
N TRP A 66 4.73 6.35 -8.98
CA TRP A 66 4.15 7.10 -7.87
C TRP A 66 2.85 7.85 -8.26
N ALA A 67 2.75 8.34 -9.49
CA ALA A 67 1.55 9.02 -9.98
C ALA A 67 0.40 8.02 -10.13
N SER A 68 0.68 6.85 -10.70
CA SER A 68 -0.29 5.75 -10.79
C SER A 68 -0.71 5.25 -9.41
N TYR A 69 0.27 5.08 -8.51
CA TYR A 69 0.04 4.66 -7.14
C TYR A 69 -0.84 5.66 -6.37
N SER A 70 -0.58 6.97 -6.48
CA SER A 70 -1.41 7.99 -5.83
C SER A 70 -2.86 7.93 -6.32
N VAL A 71 -3.11 7.82 -7.63
CA VAL A 71 -4.47 7.66 -8.18
C VAL A 71 -5.17 6.43 -7.60
N LEU A 72 -4.47 5.30 -7.50
CA LEU A 72 -5.01 4.08 -6.90
C LEU A 72 -5.28 4.23 -5.39
N MET A 73 -4.48 5.03 -4.67
CA MET A 73 -4.77 5.40 -3.28
C MET A 73 -6.08 6.17 -3.16
N GLY A 74 -6.41 7.02 -4.14
CA GLY A 74 -7.72 7.68 -4.25
C GLY A 74 -8.88 6.68 -4.29
N LEU A 75 -8.75 5.58 -5.03
CA LEU A 75 -9.74 4.50 -5.05
C LEU A 75 -9.87 3.78 -3.69
N GLY A 76 -8.79 3.72 -2.93
CA GLY A 76 -8.75 3.15 -1.58
C GLY A 76 -9.67 3.87 -0.59
N VAL A 77 -9.93 5.16 -0.79
CA VAL A 77 -10.89 5.92 0.03
C VAL A 77 -12.30 5.31 -0.09
N ARG A 78 -12.70 4.90 -1.30
CA ARG A 78 -14.03 4.30 -1.54
C ARG A 78 -14.09 2.82 -1.18
N PHE A 79 -12.99 2.08 -1.35
CA PHE A 79 -12.90 0.61 -1.18
C PHE A 79 -11.72 0.19 -0.28
N PRO A 80 -11.70 0.58 1.00
CA PRO A 80 -10.49 0.51 1.84
C PRO A 80 -9.96 -0.91 2.06
N LEU A 81 -10.83 -1.90 2.25
CA LEU A 81 -10.41 -3.29 2.49
C LEU A 81 -9.95 -3.99 1.22
N LYS A 82 -10.52 -3.64 0.06
CA LYS A 82 -10.15 -4.26 -1.23
C LYS A 82 -8.84 -3.71 -1.77
N MET A 83 -8.59 -2.43 -1.51
CA MET A 83 -7.34 -1.77 -1.88
C MET A 83 -6.25 -1.96 -0.80
N LEU A 84 -6.52 -2.76 0.25
CA LEU A 84 -5.55 -3.07 1.33
C LEU A 84 -4.16 -3.50 0.83
N PRO A 85 -4.00 -4.22 -0.30
CA PRO A 85 -2.68 -4.50 -0.87
C PRO A 85 -1.83 -3.24 -1.12
N LEU A 86 -2.44 -2.08 -1.37
CA LEU A 86 -1.73 -0.81 -1.52
C LEU A 86 -1.15 -0.30 -0.20
N LEU A 87 -1.88 -0.39 0.91
CA LEU A 87 -1.32 -0.04 2.23
C LEU A 87 -0.21 -1.01 2.64
N LEU A 88 -0.32 -2.28 2.24
CA LEU A 88 0.78 -3.23 2.41
C LEU A 88 1.99 -2.83 1.57
N LEU A 89 1.79 -2.52 0.29
CA LEU A 89 2.85 -1.99 -0.58
C LEU A 89 3.50 -0.75 0.04
N GLN A 90 2.70 0.17 0.58
CA GLN A 90 3.17 1.36 1.28
C GLN A 90 4.15 1.03 2.41
N LEU A 91 3.69 0.16 3.31
CA LEU A 91 4.48 -0.26 4.45
C LEU A 91 5.77 -0.94 4.00
N PHE A 92 5.66 -1.90 3.07
CA PHE A 92 6.80 -2.66 2.57
C PHE A 92 7.83 -1.78 1.88
N TYR A 93 7.44 -0.88 0.96
CA TYR A 93 8.41 -0.05 0.26
C TYR A 93 9.15 0.85 1.25
N LYS A 94 8.44 1.47 2.21
CA LYS A 94 9.07 2.34 3.22
C LYS A 94 10.00 1.54 4.12
N SER A 95 9.60 0.34 4.55
CA SER A 95 10.45 -0.52 5.37
C SER A 95 11.68 -1.00 4.61
N VAL A 96 11.54 -1.42 3.35
CA VAL A 96 12.66 -1.83 2.50
C VAL A 96 13.61 -0.66 2.27
N TRP A 97 13.10 0.53 1.97
CA TRP A 97 13.94 1.71 1.80
C TRP A 97 14.65 2.09 3.10
N LEU A 98 13.94 2.12 4.24
CA LEU A 98 14.52 2.51 5.52
C LEU A 98 15.61 1.54 5.99
N ILE A 99 15.38 0.23 5.89
CA ILE A 99 16.31 -0.80 6.38
C ILE A 99 17.40 -1.11 5.35
N GLY A 100 17.02 -1.23 4.07
CA GLY A 100 17.90 -1.68 3.01
C GLY A 100 18.72 -0.58 2.33
N ILE A 101 18.29 0.68 2.42
CA ILE A 101 18.93 1.80 1.73
C ILE A 101 19.40 2.84 2.74
N ALA A 102 18.48 3.41 3.51
CA ALA A 102 18.80 4.52 4.41
C ALA A 102 19.71 4.11 5.57
N TYR A 103 19.47 2.95 6.18
CA TYR A 103 20.32 2.47 7.28
C TYR A 103 21.78 2.23 6.86
N PRO A 104 22.07 1.55 5.73
CA PRO A 104 23.44 1.47 5.19
C PRO A 104 24.08 2.83 4.86
N MET A 105 23.32 3.77 4.29
CA MET A 105 23.84 5.11 3.98
C MET A 105 24.17 5.88 5.26
N TRP A 106 23.31 5.79 6.26
CA TRP A 106 23.52 6.40 7.57
C TRP A 106 24.72 5.79 8.30
N SER A 107 24.88 4.47 8.29
CA SER A 107 26.00 3.79 8.96
C SER A 107 27.37 4.10 8.35
N THR A 108 27.40 4.56 7.10
CA THR A 108 28.62 4.96 6.38
C THR A 108 28.81 6.48 6.29
N ASN A 109 27.94 7.28 6.93
CA ASN A 109 27.92 8.75 6.83
C ASN A 109 27.80 9.26 5.38
N THR A 110 27.09 8.53 4.53
CA THR A 110 26.83 8.87 3.11
C THR A 110 25.39 9.28 2.85
N LEU A 111 24.61 9.55 3.91
CA LEU A 111 23.23 10.00 3.79
C LEU A 111 23.19 11.42 3.21
N ASP A 112 22.74 11.55 1.97
CA ASP A 112 22.62 12.82 1.29
C ASP A 112 21.37 13.61 1.77
N PRO A 113 21.31 14.93 1.52
CA PRO A 113 20.19 15.77 1.97
C PRO A 113 18.82 15.34 1.47
N THR A 114 18.74 14.77 0.26
CA THR A 114 17.47 14.30 -0.33
C THR A 114 16.99 13.06 0.42
N SER A 115 17.88 12.10 0.67
CA SER A 115 17.58 10.92 1.50
C SER A 115 17.23 11.29 2.94
N GLU A 116 17.90 12.28 3.53
CA GLU A 116 17.57 12.78 4.87
C GLU A 116 16.14 13.37 4.93
N GLY A 117 15.73 14.05 3.86
CA GLY A 117 14.36 14.57 3.68
C GLY A 117 13.29 13.48 3.67
N LEU A 118 13.60 12.27 3.19
CA LEU A 118 12.70 11.11 3.17
C LEU A 118 12.68 10.32 4.48
N LEU A 119 13.78 10.37 5.25
CA LEU A 119 13.96 9.57 6.46
C LEU A 119 12.92 9.92 7.55
N LYS A 120 12.74 11.21 7.85
CA LYS A 120 11.77 11.66 8.87
C LYS A 120 10.32 11.28 8.53
N PRO A 121 9.79 11.56 7.32
CA PRO A 121 8.46 11.11 6.92
C PRO A 121 8.28 9.59 7.03
N PHE A 122 9.28 8.80 6.66
CA PHE A 122 9.14 7.33 6.68
C PHE A 122 9.12 6.77 8.10
N LEU A 123 9.93 7.33 9.00
CA LEU A 123 9.93 6.97 10.42
C LEU A 123 8.59 7.25 11.11
N ILE A 124 7.86 8.28 10.67
CA ILE A 124 6.53 8.60 11.18
C ILE A 124 5.46 7.75 10.50
N ALA A 125 5.54 7.57 9.18
CA ALA A 125 4.54 6.88 8.40
C ALA A 125 4.47 5.37 8.71
N ILE A 126 5.62 4.71 8.93
CA ILE A 126 5.65 3.26 9.19
C ILE A 126 4.84 2.89 10.45
N PRO A 127 5.03 3.51 11.63
CA PRO A 127 4.19 3.26 12.80
C PRO A 127 2.70 3.54 12.56
N ILE A 128 2.37 4.60 11.81
CA ILE A 128 0.99 4.90 11.45
C ILE A 128 0.41 3.77 10.60
N ASP A 129 1.12 3.33 9.56
CA ASP A 129 0.71 2.20 8.72
C ASP A 129 0.49 0.95 9.58
N LEU A 130 1.40 0.66 10.52
CA LEU A 130 1.27 -0.47 11.44
C LEU A 130 0.03 -0.38 12.34
N LEU A 131 -0.38 0.81 12.76
CA LEU A 131 -1.57 0.98 13.61
C LEU A 131 -2.87 0.93 12.80
N VAL A 132 -2.87 1.50 11.59
CA VAL A 132 -4.07 1.63 10.76
C VAL A 132 -4.44 0.29 10.10
N ILE A 133 -3.44 -0.50 9.70
CA ILE A 133 -3.64 -1.75 8.97
C ILE A 133 -4.38 -2.80 9.83
N PRO A 134 -5.47 -3.42 9.32
CA PRO A 134 -6.21 -4.45 10.04
C PRO A 134 -5.51 -5.82 10.00
N TRP A 135 -4.55 -6.03 10.90
CA TRP A 135 -3.77 -7.28 10.98
C TRP A 135 -4.63 -8.54 11.14
N ALA A 136 -5.68 -8.49 11.96
CA ALA A 136 -6.60 -9.61 12.11
C ALA A 136 -7.30 -9.98 10.78
N TYR A 137 -7.64 -8.98 9.97
CA TYR A 137 -8.21 -9.17 8.64
C TYR A 137 -7.18 -9.76 7.68
N ILE A 138 -5.93 -9.25 7.68
CA ILE A 138 -4.84 -9.78 6.85
C ILE A 138 -4.58 -11.25 7.17
N TRP A 139 -4.47 -11.57 8.46
CA TRP A 139 -4.19 -12.93 8.89
C TRP A 139 -5.26 -13.91 8.38
N ARG A 140 -6.53 -13.55 8.48
CA ARG A 140 -7.66 -14.39 8.06
C ARG A 140 -7.79 -14.53 6.55
N ASN A 141 -7.60 -13.43 5.81
CA ASN A 141 -7.96 -13.36 4.39
C ASN A 141 -6.78 -13.55 3.44
N TYR A 142 -5.55 -13.28 3.88
CA TYR A 142 -4.34 -13.39 3.06
C TYR A 142 -3.47 -14.55 3.54
N ILE A 143 -3.06 -14.51 4.80
CA ILE A 143 -2.05 -15.43 5.35
C ILE A 143 -2.60 -16.86 5.48
N LYS A 144 -3.74 -17.04 6.15
CA LYS A 144 -4.36 -18.37 6.30
C LYS A 144 -4.69 -19.01 4.96
N VAL A 145 -5.20 -18.23 4.00
CA VAL A 145 -5.55 -18.72 2.67
C VAL A 145 -4.30 -19.21 1.93
N LEU A 146 -3.22 -18.42 1.97
CA LEU A 146 -1.94 -18.78 1.37
C LEU A 146 -1.39 -20.10 1.91
N PHE A 147 -1.44 -20.30 3.24
CA PHE A 147 -0.93 -21.52 3.86
C PHE A 147 -1.88 -22.73 3.73
N ARG A 148 -3.19 -22.51 3.51
CA ARG A 148 -4.17 -23.60 3.32
C ARG A 148 -3.98 -24.35 2.01
N PHE A 149 -3.39 -23.72 0.99
CA PHE A 149 -3.05 -24.36 -0.29
C PHE A 149 -2.01 -25.49 -0.17
N LYS A 150 -1.22 -25.53 0.91
CA LYS A 150 -0.19 -26.56 1.11
C LYS A 150 -0.76 -27.94 1.53
N SER A 151 -2.03 -28.03 1.90
CA SER A 151 -2.63 -29.26 2.44
C SER A 151 -3.31 -30.17 1.41
N ILE A 152 -3.36 -29.80 0.12
CA ILE A 152 -4.08 -30.57 -0.93
C ILE A 152 -3.10 -31.39 -1.80
N LYS A 153 -2.14 -32.11 -1.19
CA LYS A 153 -1.21 -32.97 -1.94
C LYS A 153 -1.01 -34.39 -1.37
N HIS A 154 -1.92 -34.91 -0.55
CA HIS A 154 -1.74 -36.27 0.01
C HIS A 154 -2.97 -37.20 0.00
N THR A 155 -3.90 -37.03 -0.94
CA THR A 155 -5.08 -37.94 -1.06
C THR A 155 -5.45 -38.26 -2.51
N GLN A 156 -4.44 -38.51 -3.34
CA GLN A 156 -4.60 -38.97 -4.73
C GLN A 156 -3.46 -39.95 -5.07
N SER A 157 -3.29 -41.04 -4.32
CA SER A 157 -2.37 -42.13 -4.71
C SER A 157 -2.74 -43.49 -4.11
N LEU A 158 -4.03 -43.76 -3.93
CA LEU A 158 -4.56 -45.10 -3.68
C LEU A 158 -5.90 -45.18 -4.40
N ASP A 159 -5.84 -45.48 -5.69
CA ASP A 159 -6.80 -46.27 -6.47
C ASP A 159 -6.17 -46.55 -7.85
#